data_AF-A0AAV4SPC9-F1
#
_entry.id   AF-A0AAV4SPC9-F1
#
_cell.length_a   1.000
_cell.length_b   1.000
_cell.length_c   1.000
_cell.angle_alpha   90.00
_cell.angle_beta   90.00
_cell.angle_gamma   90.00
#
_symmetry.space_group_name_H-M   'P 1'
#
loop_
_entity.id
_entity.type
_entity.pdbx_description
1 polymer ?
#
loop_
_entity_poly.entity_id
_entity_poly.type
_entity_poly.pdbx_seq_one_letter_code
_entity_poly.pdbx_strand_id
1 'polypeptide(L)'
;MFICLHTGCYLDNEYYPDGARLPPDPQRPCEVCYCIRNSTSCVMQECELKVDGCFQYTKKDSVALAVTIAVTYEEATPTPPGVTLQELAEGCILPDGSYVSDGEAVNTTNPCDHCYCMRNEVVCAVQECQAPGDNCRPKTPKSGQCCPDRYECCKY
;
A
#
# COMPACT_ATOMS: atom_id res chain seq x y z
N MET A 1 40.86 13.58 -6.67
CA MET A 1 40.98 12.53 -5.65
C MET A 1 39.77 12.65 -4.74
N PHE A 2 38.76 11.79 -4.90
CA PHE A 2 37.57 11.80 -4.04
C PHE A 2 37.82 10.84 -2.87
N ILE A 3 37.81 11.37 -1.66
CA ILE A 3 37.94 10.61 -0.42
C ILE A 3 36.54 10.14 -0.05
N CYS A 4 36.28 8.83 -0.11
CA CYS A 4 35.02 8.26 0.37
C CYS A 4 35.09 8.08 1.88
N LEU A 5 34.28 8.87 2.60
CA LEU A 5 34.07 8.66 4.03
C LEU A 5 33.20 7.41 4.20
N HIS A 6 33.76 6.33 4.73
CA HIS A 6 32.96 5.18 5.14
C HIS A 6 32.06 5.62 6.30
N THR A 7 30.76 5.72 6.05
CA THR A 7 29.75 5.90 7.08
C THR A 7 29.37 4.54 7.65
N GLY A 8 29.16 4.47 8.97
CA GLY A 8 28.71 3.29 9.69
C GLY A 8 28.07 3.73 10.99
N CYS A 9 27.43 2.82 11.70
CA CYS A 9 26.64 3.12 12.89
C CYS A 9 27.46 2.90 14.15
N TYR A 10 27.22 3.71 15.17
CA TYR A 10 27.78 3.49 16.50
C TYR A 10 26.63 3.13 17.46
N LEU A 11 26.65 1.90 17.97
CA LEU A 11 25.74 1.43 19.01
C LEU A 11 26.58 0.99 20.21
N ASP A 12 26.29 1.52 21.40
CA ASP A 12 27.03 1.20 22.65
C ASP A 12 28.55 1.29 22.51
N ASN A 13 29.04 2.33 21.81
CA ASN A 13 30.45 2.57 21.46
C ASN A 13 31.10 1.54 20.52
N GLU A 14 30.31 0.63 19.94
CA GLU A 14 30.78 -0.32 18.94
C GLU A 14 30.41 0.16 17.53
N TYR A 15 31.36 0.02 16.59
CA TYR A 15 31.18 0.42 15.20
C TYR A 15 30.65 -0.73 14.36
N TYR A 16 29.57 -0.47 13.63
CA TYR A 16 28.96 -1.38 12.68
C TYR A 16 29.10 -0.79 11.26
N PRO A 17 29.77 -1.51 10.32
CA PRO A 17 29.87 -1.03 8.95
C PRO A 17 28.50 -1.02 8.27
N ASP A 18 28.36 -0.21 7.22
CA ASP A 18 27.14 -0.16 6.40
C ASP A 18 26.75 -1.57 5.89
N GLY A 19 25.48 -1.93 6.04
CA GLY A 19 24.92 -3.25 5.73
C GLY A 19 25.08 -4.30 6.83
N ALA A 20 25.80 -4.03 7.91
CA ALA A 20 25.94 -4.98 9.02
C ALA A 20 24.62 -5.16 9.78
N ARG A 21 24.33 -6.41 10.18
CA ARG A 21 23.24 -6.73 11.11
C ARG A 21 23.62 -6.24 12.50
N LEU A 22 22.71 -5.50 13.14
CA LEU A 22 22.87 -5.00 14.50
C LEU A 22 22.46 -6.05 15.55
N PRO A 23 22.90 -5.90 16.82
CA PRO A 23 22.47 -6.76 17.90
C PRO A 23 20.94 -6.78 18.05
N PRO A 24 20.34 -7.94 18.38
CA PRO A 24 18.91 -8.04 18.60
C PRO A 24 18.49 -7.30 19.88
N ASP A 25 17.35 -6.59 19.82
CA ASP A 25 16.76 -5.93 20.98
C ASP A 25 15.83 -6.90 21.74
N PRO A 26 16.09 -7.19 23.02
CA PRO A 26 15.21 -8.03 23.84
C PRO A 26 13.76 -7.51 23.98
N GLN A 27 13.55 -6.19 23.86
CA GLN A 27 12.20 -5.61 23.89
C GLN A 27 11.46 -5.76 22.56
N ARG A 28 12.20 -6.01 21.48
CA ARG A 28 11.66 -6.15 20.12
C ARG A 28 12.25 -7.39 19.45
N PRO A 29 11.97 -8.60 19.97
CA PRO A 29 12.62 -9.84 19.56
C PRO A 29 12.34 -10.24 18.11
N CYS A 30 11.36 -9.59 17.46
CA CYS A 30 10.96 -9.82 16.09
C CYS A 30 11.46 -8.77 15.11
N GLU A 31 12.06 -7.68 15.62
CA GLU A 31 12.72 -6.69 14.77
C GLU A 31 14.14 -7.17 14.49
N VAL A 32 14.49 -7.22 13.20
CA VAL A 32 15.87 -7.37 12.77
C VAL A 32 16.33 -6.08 12.14
N CYS A 33 17.38 -5.51 12.73
CA CYS A 33 17.92 -4.22 12.34
C CYS A 33 19.25 -4.35 11.62
N TYR A 34 19.48 -3.45 10.67
CA TYR A 34 20.72 -3.30 9.92
C TYR A 34 21.23 -1.87 10.04
N CYS A 35 22.55 -1.70 10.06
CA CYS A 35 23.16 -0.40 9.89
C CYS A 35 23.02 0.01 8.42
N ILE A 36 22.30 1.10 8.17
CA ILE A 36 22.12 1.69 6.85
C ILE A 36 22.43 3.18 6.96
N ARG A 37 23.58 3.58 6.41
CA ARG A 37 24.02 4.97 6.23
C ARG A 37 24.04 5.76 7.53
N ASN A 38 24.80 5.28 8.52
CA ASN A 38 24.90 5.92 9.85
C ASN A 38 23.55 6.00 10.60
N SER A 39 22.57 5.21 10.19
CA SER A 39 21.27 5.07 10.85
C SER A 39 20.88 3.60 10.95
N THR A 40 19.99 3.28 11.89
CA THR A 40 19.47 1.93 12.10
C THR A 40 18.17 1.75 11.32
N SER A 41 18.11 0.73 10.44
CA SER A 41 16.91 0.35 9.69
C SER A 41 16.44 -1.04 10.09
N CYS A 42 15.22 -1.15 10.60
CA CYS A 42 14.66 -2.39 11.13
C CYS A 42 13.51 -2.91 10.28
N VAL A 43 13.41 -4.24 10.18
CA VAL A 43 12.29 -4.93 9.56
C VAL A 43 11.70 -5.93 10.55
N MET A 44 10.37 -5.99 10.61
CA MET A 44 9.66 -7.02 11.36
C MET A 44 9.77 -8.34 10.60
N GLN A 45 10.29 -9.37 11.25
CA GLN A 45 10.23 -10.73 10.74
C GLN A 45 8.96 -11.41 11.22
N GLU A 46 8.44 -12.35 10.42
CA GLU A 46 7.37 -13.25 10.86
C GLU A 46 7.88 -14.09 12.02
N CYS A 47 7.44 -13.76 13.23
CA CYS A 47 7.74 -14.45 14.46
C CYS A 47 6.43 -14.82 15.15
N GLU A 48 6.40 -15.99 15.78
CA GLU A 48 5.31 -16.32 16.70
C GLU A 48 5.63 -15.71 18.05
N LEU A 49 5.21 -14.46 18.26
CA LEU A 49 5.35 -13.82 19.57
C LEU A 49 4.44 -14.55 20.56
N LYS A 50 5.02 -15.37 21.43
CA LYS A 50 4.29 -16.09 22.46
C LYS A 50 3.90 -15.11 23.58
N VAL A 51 2.75 -14.48 23.42
CA VAL A 51 2.17 -13.59 24.45
C VAL A 51 1.41 -14.44 25.46
N ASP A 52 1.86 -14.46 26.71
CA ASP A 52 1.15 -15.14 27.79
C ASP A 52 -0.27 -14.55 27.94
N GLY A 53 -1.28 -15.42 27.83
CA GLY A 53 -2.69 -15.04 27.94
C GLY A 53 -3.43 -14.75 26.63
N CYS A 54 -2.77 -14.82 25.47
CA CYS A 54 -3.41 -14.66 24.17
C CYS A 54 -3.64 -16.03 23.50
N PHE A 55 -4.87 -16.54 23.53
CA PHE A 55 -5.24 -17.75 22.80
C PHE A 55 -5.66 -17.37 21.37
N GLN A 56 -4.93 -17.87 20.38
CA GLN A 56 -5.33 -17.81 18.97
C GLN A 56 -6.64 -18.58 18.80
N TYR A 57 -7.78 -17.89 18.70
CA TYR A 57 -9.02 -18.51 18.26
C TYR A 57 -8.93 -18.70 16.75
N THR A 58 -8.68 -19.93 16.32
CA THR A 58 -8.91 -20.32 14.93
C THR A 58 -10.40 -20.22 14.66
N LYS A 59 -10.80 -19.22 13.87
CA LYS A 59 -12.16 -19.14 13.32
C LYS A 59 -12.28 -20.27 12.29
N LYS A 60 -12.58 -21.49 12.75
CA LYS A 60 -12.97 -22.58 11.87
C LYS A 60 -14.20 -22.11 11.09
N ASP A 61 -14.03 -22.10 9.77
CA ASP A 61 -15.06 -22.02 8.76
C ASP A 61 -15.99 -20.82 8.88
N SER A 62 -15.54 -19.71 8.28
CA SER A 62 -16.41 -18.65 7.78
C SER A 62 -17.36 -19.23 6.73
N VAL A 63 -18.41 -19.93 7.17
CA VAL A 63 -19.64 -20.03 6.38
C VAL A 63 -20.15 -18.60 6.26
N ALA A 64 -19.96 -18.00 5.10
CA ALA A 64 -20.70 -16.81 4.74
C ALA A 64 -22.18 -17.19 4.81
N LEU A 65 -22.86 -16.68 5.83
CA LEU A 65 -24.30 -16.69 5.90
C LEU A 65 -24.78 -15.88 4.69
N ALA A 66 -25.13 -16.56 3.60
CA ALA A 66 -25.92 -15.96 2.55
C ALA A 66 -27.26 -15.58 3.22
N VAL A 67 -27.44 -14.30 3.52
CA VAL A 67 -28.75 -13.78 3.87
C VAL A 67 -29.55 -13.80 2.58
N THR A 68 -30.15 -14.94 2.26
CA THR A 68 -31.29 -14.98 1.36
C THR A 68 -32.44 -14.36 2.13
N ILE A 69 -32.71 -13.08 1.85
CA ILE A 69 -33.96 -12.45 2.27
C ILE A 69 -35.05 -13.14 1.46
N ALA A 70 -35.67 -14.16 2.04
CA ALA A 70 -36.89 -14.75 1.51
C ALA A 70 -38.01 -13.72 1.71
N VAL A 71 -38.17 -12.82 0.75
CA VAL A 71 -39.36 -11.97 0.68
C VAL A 71 -40.48 -12.90 0.22
N THR A 72 -41.26 -13.43 1.17
CA THR A 72 -42.60 -13.89 0.85
C THR A 72 -43.41 -12.63 0.54
N TYR A 73 -43.41 -12.23 -0.73
CA TYR A 73 -44.42 -11.32 -1.23
C TYR A 73 -45.73 -12.11 -1.18
N GLU A 74 -46.50 -11.94 -0.11
CA GLU A 74 -47.92 -12.27 -0.17
C GLU A 74 -48.51 -11.37 -1.26
N GLU A 75 -49.12 -12.01 -2.25
CA GLU A 75 -49.65 -11.33 -3.42
C GLU A 75 -50.72 -10.32 -3.02
N ALA A 76 -50.43 -9.04 -3.26
CA ALA A 76 -51.45 -8.01 -3.39
C ALA A 76 -50.96 -6.95 -4.39
N THR A 77 -51.32 -7.16 -5.66
CA THR A 77 -51.45 -6.08 -6.65
C THR A 77 -52.57 -5.13 -6.20
N PRO A 78 -52.51 -3.79 -6.44
CA PRO A 78 -52.07 -3.17 -7.69
C PRO A 78 -50.98 -2.09 -7.53
N THR A 79 -50.04 -2.13 -8.48
CA THR A 79 -49.11 -1.06 -8.91
C THR A 79 -49.18 0.31 -8.22
N PRO A 80 -48.11 0.73 -7.53
CA PRO A 80 -47.75 2.14 -7.45
C PRO A 80 -47.23 2.58 -8.84
N PRO A 81 -47.66 3.74 -9.38
CA PRO A 81 -47.06 4.26 -10.60
C PRO A 81 -45.64 4.72 -10.30
N GLY A 82 -44.66 4.09 -10.93
CA GLY A 82 -43.32 4.64 -11.09
C GLY A 82 -42.41 4.50 -9.87
N VAL A 83 -42.15 3.27 -9.43
CA VAL A 83 -40.82 2.98 -8.87
C VAL A 83 -40.02 2.37 -10.01
N THR A 84 -39.45 3.23 -10.85
CA THR A 84 -38.32 2.81 -11.67
C THR A 84 -37.26 2.32 -10.70
N LEU A 85 -36.94 1.03 -10.75
CA LEU A 85 -35.59 0.55 -10.45
C LEU A 85 -34.64 1.21 -11.45
N GLN A 86 -34.47 2.53 -11.36
CA GLN A 86 -33.14 3.08 -11.53
C GLN A 86 -32.43 2.60 -10.28
N GLU A 87 -31.83 1.42 -10.39
CA GLU A 87 -30.48 1.24 -9.88
C GLU A 87 -29.78 2.57 -10.21
N LEU A 88 -29.60 3.45 -9.22
CA LEU A 88 -28.77 4.62 -9.41
C LEU A 88 -27.41 4.01 -9.71
N ALA A 89 -27.07 3.89 -11.00
CA ALA A 89 -25.76 3.42 -11.41
C ALA A 89 -24.77 4.45 -10.86
N GLU A 90 -24.23 4.16 -9.69
CA GLU A 90 -23.23 4.97 -9.01
C GLU A 90 -22.03 5.08 -9.97
N GLY A 91 -21.57 6.31 -10.20
CA GLY A 91 -20.58 6.58 -11.24
C GLY A 91 -20.27 8.05 -11.39
N CYS A 92 -19.13 8.36 -11.99
CA CYS A 92 -18.57 9.70 -12.08
C CYS A 92 -18.75 10.24 -13.48
N ILE A 93 -19.17 11.51 -13.59
CA ILE A 93 -19.11 12.25 -14.85
C ILE A 93 -17.83 13.08 -14.82
N LEU A 94 -16.92 12.78 -15.73
CA LEU A 94 -15.65 13.49 -15.87
C LEU A 94 -15.85 14.86 -16.54
N PRO A 95 -14.88 15.78 -16.43
CA PRO A 95 -14.99 17.13 -17.02
C PRO A 95 -15.14 17.14 -18.55
N ASP A 96 -14.73 16.08 -19.24
CA ASP A 96 -14.89 15.89 -20.68
C ASP A 96 -16.27 15.35 -21.07
N GLY A 97 -17.14 15.10 -20.08
CA GLY A 97 -18.49 14.57 -20.26
C GLY A 97 -18.56 13.04 -20.35
N SER A 98 -17.43 12.33 -20.20
CA SER A 98 -17.43 10.86 -20.16
C SER A 98 -17.95 10.33 -18.82
N TYR A 99 -18.61 9.18 -18.86
CA TYR A 99 -19.11 8.49 -17.67
C TYR A 99 -18.18 7.33 -17.31
N VAL A 100 -17.85 7.22 -16.02
CA VAL A 100 -17.02 6.16 -15.43
C VAL A 100 -17.83 5.46 -14.35
N SER A 101 -17.85 4.13 -14.37
CA SER A 101 -18.61 3.35 -13.39
C SER A 101 -17.97 3.43 -12.00
N ASP A 102 -18.75 3.24 -10.93
CA ASP A 102 -18.17 3.09 -9.59
C ASP A 102 -17.10 1.99 -9.56
N GLY A 103 -15.97 2.28 -8.91
CA GLY A 103 -14.81 1.40 -8.80
C GLY A 103 -13.89 1.37 -10.03
N GLU A 104 -14.27 2.01 -11.15
CA GLU A 104 -13.48 2.01 -12.37
C GLU A 104 -12.36 3.06 -12.34
N ALA A 105 -11.23 2.73 -12.99
CA ALA A 105 -10.09 3.62 -13.08
C ALA A 105 -10.36 4.80 -14.02
N VAL A 106 -9.96 6.00 -13.60
CA VAL A 106 -10.06 7.22 -14.39
C VAL A 106 -8.73 7.48 -15.08
N ASN A 107 -8.75 7.72 -16.39
CA ASN A 107 -7.54 8.05 -17.14
C ASN A 107 -6.95 9.38 -16.68
N THR A 108 -5.69 9.34 -16.27
CA THR A 108 -4.91 10.51 -15.85
C THR A 108 -3.77 10.78 -16.82
N THR A 109 -3.38 12.05 -16.94
CA THR A 109 -2.21 12.44 -17.74
C THR A 109 -0.90 12.19 -16.97
N ASN A 110 -0.97 12.20 -15.64
CA ASN A 110 0.18 11.99 -14.76
C ASN A 110 0.26 10.51 -14.38
N PRO A 111 1.34 9.79 -14.75
CA PRO A 111 1.46 8.36 -14.46
C PRO A 111 1.57 8.04 -12.97
N CYS A 112 1.79 9.04 -12.12
CA CYS A 112 1.82 8.90 -10.65
C CYS A 112 0.44 8.98 -10.01
N ASP A 113 -0.58 9.45 -10.73
CA ASP A 113 -1.92 9.62 -10.19
C ASP A 113 -2.77 8.41 -10.57
N HIS A 114 -3.14 7.62 -9.58
CA HIS A 114 -4.05 6.47 -9.72
C HIS A 114 -5.42 6.90 -9.23
N CYS A 115 -6.27 7.35 -10.16
CA CYS A 115 -7.60 7.85 -9.85
C CYS A 115 -8.68 6.80 -10.12
N TYR A 116 -9.70 6.79 -9.28
CA TYR A 116 -10.83 5.89 -9.37
C TYR A 116 -12.12 6.65 -9.11
N CYS A 117 -13.21 6.21 -9.74
CA CYS A 117 -14.53 6.66 -9.35
C CYS A 117 -14.99 5.93 -8.08
N MET A 118 -15.43 6.68 -7.06
CA MET A 118 -16.00 6.17 -5.83
C MET A 118 -17.26 6.99 -5.50
N ARG A 119 -18.44 6.37 -5.61
CA ARG A 119 -19.76 6.92 -5.24
C ARG A 119 -19.99 8.33 -5.79
N ASN A 120 -19.83 8.47 -7.11
CA ASN A 120 -19.95 9.73 -7.84
C ASN A 120 -18.86 10.79 -7.57
N GLU A 121 -17.78 10.43 -6.85
CA GLU A 121 -16.60 11.28 -6.64
C GLU A 121 -15.34 10.64 -7.24
N VAL A 122 -14.48 11.44 -7.87
CA VAL A 122 -13.18 10.97 -8.36
C VAL A 122 -12.14 11.12 -7.26
N VAL A 123 -11.58 10.00 -6.81
CA VAL A 123 -10.57 9.95 -5.74
C VAL A 123 -9.24 9.48 -6.33
N CYS A 124 -8.15 10.20 -6.04
CA CYS A 124 -6.83 9.92 -6.57
C CYS A 124 -5.83 9.55 -5.48
N ALA A 125 -5.12 8.44 -5.69
CA ALA A 125 -3.95 8.07 -4.91
C ALA A 125 -2.68 8.48 -5.67
N VAL A 126 -1.88 9.35 -5.06
CA VAL A 126 -0.60 9.79 -5.63
C VAL A 126 0.49 8.80 -5.20
N GLN A 127 1.17 8.20 -6.17
CA GLN A 127 2.31 7.33 -5.93
C GLN A 127 3.57 8.18 -5.66
N GLU A 128 4.09 8.11 -4.44
CA GLU A 128 5.39 8.66 -4.11
C GLU A 128 6.50 7.70 -4.52
N CYS A 129 7.53 8.21 -5.22
CA CYS A 129 8.68 7.42 -5.60
C CYS A 129 9.68 7.31 -4.45
N GLN A 130 10.30 6.14 -4.33
CA GLN A 130 11.34 5.92 -3.34
C GLN A 130 12.52 6.88 -3.57
N ALA A 131 12.92 7.56 -2.49
CA ALA A 131 14.11 8.40 -2.52
C ALA A 131 15.34 7.58 -2.95
N PRO A 132 16.20 8.12 -3.82
CA PRO A 132 17.40 7.43 -4.24
C PRO A 132 18.30 7.14 -3.05
N GLY A 133 19.08 6.08 -3.19
CA GLY A 133 20.16 5.82 -2.26
C GLY A 133 21.27 6.87 -2.25
N ASP A 134 22.04 6.96 -1.17
CA ASP A 134 23.32 7.68 -1.16
C ASP A 134 24.20 7.21 -2.32
N ASN A 135 24.80 8.18 -3.01
CA ASN A 135 25.59 7.97 -4.23
C ASN A 135 24.84 7.28 -5.38
N CYS A 136 23.51 7.26 -5.32
CA CYS A 136 22.66 6.78 -6.40
C CYS A 136 21.84 7.93 -6.98
N ARG A 137 21.63 7.91 -8.30
CA ARG A 137 20.74 8.83 -9.01
C ARG A 137 19.65 8.05 -9.73
N PRO A 138 18.38 8.48 -9.67
CA PRO A 138 17.33 7.81 -10.41
C PRO A 138 17.60 7.93 -11.92
N LYS A 139 17.42 6.83 -12.65
CA LYS A 139 17.32 6.91 -14.11
C LYS A 139 16.00 7.57 -14.51
N THR A 140 15.93 8.09 -15.73
CA THR A 140 14.67 8.57 -16.28
C THR A 140 13.67 7.40 -16.35
N PRO A 141 12.46 7.53 -15.77
CA PRO A 141 11.40 6.55 -15.92
C PRO A 141 11.04 6.33 -17.39
N LYS A 142 10.53 5.14 -17.71
CA LYS A 142 9.99 4.86 -19.05
C LYS A 142 8.71 5.67 -19.29
N SER A 143 8.35 5.87 -20.55
CA SER A 143 7.09 6.55 -20.90
C SER A 143 5.90 5.83 -20.25
N GLY A 144 5.05 6.58 -19.55
CA GLY A 144 3.88 6.06 -18.82
C GLY A 144 4.17 5.47 -17.44
N GLN A 145 5.42 5.48 -16.96
CA GLN A 145 5.77 4.96 -15.64
C GLN A 145 6.04 6.12 -14.67
N CYS A 146 5.42 6.09 -13.48
CA CYS A 146 5.62 7.11 -12.45
C CYS A 146 7.07 7.12 -11.94
N CYS A 147 7.54 5.95 -11.48
CA CYS A 147 8.81 5.83 -10.76
C CYS A 147 9.91 5.16 -11.59
N PRO A 148 11.17 5.53 -11.33
CA PRO A 148 12.32 4.90 -12.00
C PRO A 148 12.43 3.44 -11.60
N ASP A 149 12.67 2.56 -12.58
CA ASP A 149 12.91 1.14 -12.33
C ASP A 149 14.37 0.86 -11.93
N ARG A 150 15.28 1.82 -12.13
CA ARG A 150 16.73 1.66 -11.91
C ARG A 150 17.38 2.93 -11.37
N TYR A 151 18.45 2.74 -10.61
CA TYR A 151 19.26 3.82 -10.07
C TYR A 151 20.74 3.66 -10.46
N GLU A 152 21.28 4.74 -11.02
CA GLU A 152 22.70 5.09 -11.22
C GLU A 152 23.49 5.18 -9.93
N CYS A 153 23.95 4.06 -9.37
CA CYS A 153 24.83 4.08 -8.19
C CYS A 153 26.31 4.10 -8.57
N CYS A 154 27.08 5.03 -8.00
CA CYS A 154 28.54 4.96 -8.00
C CYS A 154 28.96 3.75 -7.16
N LYS A 155 29.21 2.62 -7.82
CA LYS A 155 29.79 1.44 -7.17
C LYS A 155 31.31 1.57 -7.11
N TYR A 156 31.87 1.07 -6.02
CA TYR A 156 33.28 0.82 -5.82
C TYR A 156 33.75 -0.36 -6.68
#